data_AF-A0AAD5VIC3-F1
#
_entry.id   AF-A0AAD5VIC3-F1
#
_cell.length_a   1.000
_cell.length_b   1.000
_cell.length_c   1.000
_cell.angle_alpha   90.00
_cell.angle_beta   90.00
_cell.angle_gamma   90.00
#
_symmetry.space_group_name_H-M   'P 1'
#
loop_
_entity.id
_entity.type
_entity.pdbx_description
1 polymer ?
#
loop_
_entity_poly.entity_id
_entity_poly.type
_entity_poly.pdbx_seq_one_letter_code
_entity_poly.pdbx_strand_id
1 'polypeptide(L)'
;MGDSSRQNPWFWAVGKPNAIAYEDWLIEIERARWFRERALLERLHEELEILNEEFRRTHVSFSKMEEVWTKLAAGEHPNAGYAAYAHRHAAMYKRLASQCLVTWEKASPWLKIEKNVSC
;
A
#
# COMPACT_ATOMS: atom_id res chain seq x y z
N MET A 1 -17.35 -17.17 14.91
CA MET A 1 -18.30 -16.80 15.98
C MET A 1 -17.57 -15.87 16.95
N GLY A 2 -17.98 -14.61 17.09
CA GLY A 2 -17.28 -13.68 17.99
C GLY A 2 -17.69 -12.21 17.97
N ASP A 3 -18.95 -11.85 17.69
CA ASP A 3 -19.41 -10.44 17.73
C ASP A 3 -20.50 -10.16 18.78
N SER A 4 -20.90 -11.17 19.59
CA SER A 4 -22.03 -11.04 20.54
C SER A 4 -21.74 -10.18 21.78
N SER A 5 -20.53 -9.64 21.94
CA SER A 5 -20.14 -8.79 23.08
C SER A 5 -19.83 -7.34 22.71
N ARG A 6 -19.81 -6.99 21.41
CA ARG A 6 -19.54 -5.62 20.98
C ARG A 6 -20.85 -4.85 20.94
N GLN A 7 -21.02 -3.89 21.85
CA GLN A 7 -22.11 -2.94 21.76
C GLN A 7 -21.98 -2.17 20.44
N ASN A 8 -23.02 -2.22 19.62
CA ASN A 8 -23.03 -1.47 18.37
C ASN A 8 -22.82 0.01 18.67
N PRO A 9 -21.91 0.69 17.95
CA PRO A 9 -21.73 2.12 18.09
C PRO A 9 -23.05 2.89 17.98
N TRP A 10 -23.16 3.99 18.72
CA TRP A 10 -24.39 4.79 18.81
C TRP A 10 -24.94 5.25 17.44
N PHE A 11 -24.10 5.38 16.42
CA PHE A 11 -24.52 5.78 15.08
C PHE A 11 -25.28 4.66 14.32
N TRP A 12 -25.17 3.41 14.75
CA TRP A 12 -25.99 2.29 14.26
C TRP A 12 -27.29 2.11 15.05
N ALA A 13 -27.50 2.86 16.13
CA ALA A 13 -28.75 2.90 16.87
C ALA A 13 -29.79 3.80 16.17
N VAL A 14 -29.96 3.60 14.86
CA VAL A 14 -30.97 4.32 14.07
C VAL A 14 -32.35 3.80 14.50
N GLY A 15 -33.27 4.74 14.76
CA GLY A 15 -34.63 4.41 15.18
C GLY A 15 -35.37 3.58 14.13
N LYS A 16 -35.98 2.49 14.57
CA LYS A 16 -36.81 1.62 13.73
C LYS A 16 -38.01 2.40 13.18
N PRO A 17 -38.25 2.41 11.86
CA PRO A 17 -39.49 2.93 11.30
C PRO A 17 -40.72 2.12 11.75
N ASN A 18 -41.83 2.79 12.03
CA ASN A 18 -43.08 2.15 12.51
C ASN A 18 -43.69 1.16 11.50
N ALA A 19 -43.35 1.27 10.22
CA ALA A 19 -43.97 0.53 9.12
C ALA A 19 -43.36 -0.85 8.82
N ILE A 20 -42.25 -1.21 9.47
CA ILE A 20 -41.52 -2.49 9.22
C ILE A 20 -41.48 -3.34 10.49
N ALA A 21 -41.28 -4.67 10.38
CA ALA A 21 -41.03 -5.52 11.53
C ALA A 21 -39.64 -5.21 12.14
N TYR A 22 -39.42 -5.55 13.42
CA TYR A 22 -38.14 -5.25 14.07
C TYR A 22 -37.02 -6.10 13.47
N GLU A 23 -37.33 -7.35 13.15
CA GLU A 23 -36.44 -8.32 12.51
C GLU A 23 -36.02 -7.85 11.11
N ASP A 24 -36.98 -7.40 10.28
CA ASP A 24 -36.71 -6.87 8.94
C ASP A 24 -35.82 -5.61 8.99
N TRP A 25 -36.06 -4.75 9.99
CA TRP A 25 -35.23 -3.57 10.23
C TRP A 25 -33.79 -3.92 10.62
N LEU A 26 -33.60 -4.92 11.49
CA LEU A 26 -32.26 -5.39 11.86
C LEU A 26 -31.52 -6.01 10.67
N ILE A 27 -32.21 -6.80 9.83
CA ILE A 27 -31.64 -7.36 8.61
C ILE A 27 -31.15 -6.26 7.68
N GLU A 28 -31.92 -5.17 7.53
CA GLU A 28 -31.52 -4.05 6.68
C GLU A 28 -30.34 -3.26 7.26
N ILE A 29 -30.27 -3.07 8.59
CA ILE A 29 -29.09 -2.48 9.24
C ILE A 29 -27.85 -3.33 9.00
N GLU A 30 -27.93 -4.65 9.22
CA GLU A 30 -26.80 -5.56 9.04
C GLU A 30 -26.37 -5.63 7.57
N ARG A 31 -27.32 -5.59 6.63
CA ARG A 31 -27.04 -5.49 5.20
C ARG A 31 -26.29 -4.19 4.88
N ALA A 32 -26.77 -3.05 5.37
CA ALA A 32 -26.11 -1.76 5.16
C ALA A 32 -24.70 -1.72 5.77
N ARG A 33 -24.53 -2.32 6.95
CA ARG A 33 -23.22 -2.49 7.60
C ARG A 33 -22.30 -3.34 6.76
N TRP A 34 -22.76 -4.49 6.29
CA TRP A 34 -22.00 -5.37 5.42
C TRP A 34 -21.55 -4.68 4.14
N PHE A 35 -22.43 -3.93 3.46
CA PHE A 35 -22.05 -3.17 2.27
C PHE A 35 -20.97 -2.13 2.55
N ARG A 36 -21.05 -1.42 3.70
CA ARG A 36 -20.03 -0.45 4.09
C ARG A 36 -18.70 -1.09 4.41
N GLU A 37 -18.70 -2.16 5.20
CA GLU A 37 -17.49 -2.91 5.55
C GLU A 37 -16.84 -3.50 4.29
N ARG A 38 -17.65 -4.06 3.39
CA ARG A 38 -17.17 -4.56 2.09
C ARG A 38 -16.57 -3.46 1.23
N ALA A 39 -17.23 -2.32 1.08
CA ALA A 39 -16.70 -1.20 0.31
C ALA A 39 -15.39 -0.66 0.91
N LEU A 40 -15.27 -0.65 2.24
CA LEU A 40 -14.03 -0.28 2.92
C LEU A 40 -12.92 -1.30 2.62
N LEU A 41 -13.21 -2.60 2.68
CA LEU A 41 -12.25 -3.65 2.34
C LEU A 41 -11.78 -3.54 0.88
N GLU A 42 -12.69 -3.33 -0.06
CA GLU A 42 -12.36 -3.15 -1.49
C GLU A 42 -11.45 -1.92 -1.69
N ARG A 43 -11.75 -0.80 -1.04
CA ARG A 43 -10.92 0.40 -1.09
C ARG A 43 -9.53 0.17 -0.46
N LEU A 44 -9.46 -0.49 0.69
CA LEU A 44 -8.18 -0.81 1.32
C LEU A 44 -7.33 -1.72 0.43
N HIS A 45 -7.96 -2.66 -0.27
CA HIS A 45 -7.28 -3.51 -1.23
C HIS A 45 -6.70 -2.70 -2.40
N GLU A 46 -7.48 -1.81 -2.99
CA GLU A 46 -7.00 -0.89 -4.04
C GLU A 46 -5.84 -0.02 -3.55
N GLU A 47 -5.94 0.56 -2.35
CA GLU A 47 -4.86 1.37 -1.76
C GLU A 47 -3.57 0.55 -1.56
N LEU A 48 -3.67 -0.73 -1.19
CA LEU A 48 -2.52 -1.65 -1.10
C LEU A 48 -1.91 -1.97 -2.46
N GLU A 49 -2.73 -2.19 -3.49
CA GLU A 49 -2.26 -2.43 -4.86
C GLU A 49 -1.51 -1.22 -5.42
N ILE A 50 -2.07 -0.01 -5.23
CA ILE A 50 -1.44 1.26 -5.62
C ILE A 50 -0.09 1.39 -4.92
N LEU A 51 -0.05 1.20 -3.59
CA LEU A 51 1.18 1.34 -2.82
C LEU A 51 2.27 0.37 -3.30
N ASN A 52 1.92 -0.90 -3.55
CA ASN A 52 2.84 -1.90 -4.07
C ASN A 52 3.43 -1.47 -5.43
N GLU A 53 2.60 -0.98 -6.34
CA GLU A 53 3.03 -0.50 -7.65
C GLU A 53 3.90 0.76 -7.55
N GLU A 54 3.59 1.69 -6.65
CA GLU A 54 4.42 2.87 -6.37
C GLU A 54 5.82 2.49 -5.86
N PHE A 55 5.90 1.54 -4.92
CA PHE A 55 7.19 1.01 -4.46
C PHE A 55 7.99 0.38 -5.60
N ARG A 56 7.33 -0.46 -6.42
CA ARG A 56 7.96 -1.10 -7.58
C ARG A 56 8.50 -0.05 -8.55
N ARG A 57 7.70 0.96 -8.90
CA ARG A 57 8.11 2.06 -9.80
C ARG A 57 9.27 2.86 -9.24
N THR A 58 9.24 3.16 -7.94
CA THR A 58 10.30 3.91 -7.26
C THR A 58 11.63 3.16 -7.30
N HIS A 59 11.62 1.86 -6.98
CA HIS A 59 12.81 1.01 -7.07
C HIS A 59 13.37 0.95 -8.49
N VAL A 60 12.51 0.74 -9.49
CA VAL A 60 12.90 0.71 -10.91
C VAL A 60 13.48 2.06 -11.35
N SER A 61 12.87 3.16 -10.92
CA SER A 61 13.36 4.52 -11.23
C SER A 61 14.77 4.74 -10.68
N PHE A 62 15.02 4.42 -9.41
CA PHE A 62 16.36 4.56 -8.83
C PHE A 62 17.39 3.65 -9.48
N SER A 63 17.03 2.40 -9.78
CA SER A 63 17.90 1.48 -10.49
C SER A 63 18.24 2.00 -11.89
N LYS A 64 17.25 2.58 -12.59
CA LYS A 64 17.48 3.16 -13.92
C LYS A 64 18.40 4.38 -13.84
N MET A 65 18.23 5.22 -12.84
CA MET A 65 19.10 6.38 -12.63
C MET A 65 20.53 5.96 -12.31
N GLU A 66 20.73 4.93 -11.49
CA GLU A 66 22.04 4.35 -11.23
C GLU A 66 22.74 3.88 -12.52
N GLU A 67 22.01 3.17 -13.39
CA GLU A 67 22.50 2.74 -14.70
C GLU A 67 22.86 3.94 -15.59
N VAL A 68 22.00 4.96 -15.67
CA VAL A 68 22.22 6.16 -16.48
C VAL A 68 23.45 6.92 -16.00
N TRP A 69 23.58 7.15 -14.71
CA TRP A 69 24.75 7.84 -14.14
C TRP A 69 26.04 7.05 -14.30
N THR A 70 25.98 5.72 -14.24
CA THR A 70 27.13 4.85 -14.50
C THR A 70 27.57 4.94 -15.97
N LYS A 71 26.60 4.94 -16.91
CA LYS A 71 26.88 5.15 -18.33
C LYS A 71 27.45 6.53 -18.61
N LEU A 72 26.91 7.57 -17.97
CA LEU A 72 27.45 8.92 -18.07
C LEU A 72 28.89 8.95 -17.57
N ALA A 73 29.20 8.32 -16.44
CA ALA A 73 30.56 8.31 -15.90
C ALA A 73 31.58 7.63 -16.83
N ALA A 74 31.15 6.63 -17.62
CA ALA A 74 31.98 5.93 -18.60
C ALA A 74 32.16 6.68 -19.93
N GLY A 75 31.44 7.78 -20.16
CA GLY A 75 31.56 8.60 -21.36
C GLY A 75 32.86 9.42 -21.40
N GLU A 76 33.12 10.04 -22.56
CA GLU A 76 34.22 11.00 -22.69
C GLU A 76 33.86 12.32 -21.99
N HIS A 77 34.74 12.76 -21.09
CA HIS A 77 34.56 14.00 -20.33
C HIS A 77 35.74 14.95 -20.51
N PRO A 78 35.50 16.27 -20.52
CA PRO A 78 36.58 17.26 -20.60
C PRO A 78 37.57 17.21 -19.43
N ASN A 79 37.15 16.72 -18.26
CA ASN A 79 38.02 16.50 -17.11
C ASN A 79 37.50 15.34 -16.23
N ALA A 80 38.37 14.84 -15.34
CA ALA A 80 38.06 13.73 -14.44
C ALA A 80 36.98 14.05 -13.38
N GLY A 81 36.72 15.33 -13.11
CA GLY A 81 35.73 15.77 -12.12
C GLY A 81 34.29 15.42 -12.52
N TYR A 82 33.96 15.49 -13.82
CA TYR A 82 32.65 15.08 -14.33
C TYR A 82 32.38 13.59 -14.09
N ALA A 83 33.36 12.74 -14.41
CA ALA A 83 33.26 11.30 -14.16
C ALA A 83 33.12 11.00 -12.66
N ALA A 84 33.91 11.67 -11.81
CA ALA A 84 33.82 11.52 -10.36
C ALA A 84 32.44 11.94 -9.81
N TYR A 85 31.87 13.04 -10.32
CA TYR A 85 30.54 13.49 -9.96
C TYR A 85 29.45 12.51 -10.40
N ALA A 86 29.53 12.02 -11.64
CA ALA A 86 28.59 11.02 -12.15
C ALA A 86 28.65 9.71 -11.35
N HIS A 87 29.84 9.22 -10.99
CA HIS A 87 30.00 8.06 -10.11
C HIS A 87 29.39 8.28 -8.73
N ARG A 88 29.54 9.47 -8.14
CA ARG A 88 28.91 9.81 -6.86
C ARG A 88 27.38 9.70 -6.96
N HIS A 89 26.77 10.18 -8.04
CA HIS A 89 25.33 10.07 -8.26
C HIS A 89 24.89 8.63 -8.50
N ALA A 90 25.63 7.86 -9.29
CA ALA A 90 25.36 6.43 -9.47
C ALA A 90 25.34 5.70 -8.11
N ALA A 91 26.36 5.93 -7.28
CA ALA A 91 26.44 5.35 -5.94
C ALA A 91 25.29 5.82 -5.03
N MET A 92 24.87 7.08 -5.12
CA MET A 92 23.71 7.59 -4.39
C MET A 92 22.43 6.87 -4.78
N TYR A 93 22.13 6.75 -6.07
CA TYR A 93 20.93 6.07 -6.56
C TYR A 93 20.95 4.57 -6.25
N LYS A 94 22.13 3.93 -6.33
CA LYS A 94 22.31 2.55 -5.86
C LYS A 94 21.84 2.38 -4.42
N ARG A 95 22.31 3.28 -3.53
CA ARG A 95 21.93 3.26 -2.11
C ARG A 95 20.43 3.47 -1.93
N LEU A 96 19.82 4.40 -2.66
CA LEU A 96 18.37 4.64 -2.59
C LEU A 96 17.57 3.42 -3.05
N ALA A 97 17.97 2.75 -4.13
CA ALA A 97 17.34 1.52 -4.59
C ALA A 97 17.41 0.42 -3.52
N SER A 98 18.57 0.23 -2.89
CA SER A 98 18.71 -0.73 -1.78
C SER A 98 17.85 -0.35 -0.57
N GLN A 99 17.78 0.93 -0.22
CA GLN A 99 16.95 1.42 0.89
C GLN A 99 15.46 1.20 0.63
N CYS A 100 14.98 1.36 -0.61
CA CYS A 100 13.60 1.04 -0.99
C CYS A 100 13.27 -0.43 -0.68
N LEU A 101 14.13 -1.37 -1.06
CA LEU A 101 13.90 -2.79 -0.80
C LEU A 101 13.86 -3.10 0.70
N VAL A 102 14.82 -2.57 1.47
CA VAL A 102 14.85 -2.78 2.93
C VAL A 102 13.63 -2.15 3.61
N THR A 103 13.19 -0.98 3.16
CA THR A 103 12.00 -0.31 3.71
C THR A 103 10.74 -1.09 3.37
N TRP A 104 10.65 -1.62 2.15
CA TRP A 104 9.56 -2.47 1.72
C TRP A 104 9.48 -3.77 2.54
N GLU A 105 10.59 -4.46 2.74
CA GLU A 105 10.65 -5.68 3.57
C GLU A 105 10.17 -5.42 5.01
N LYS A 106 10.52 -4.26 5.57
CA LYS A 106 10.06 -3.83 6.90
C LYS A 106 8.58 -3.46 6.94
N ALA A 107 8.04 -2.92 5.85
CA ALA A 107 6.62 -2.56 5.73
C ALA A 107 5.71 -3.74 5.36
N SER A 108 6.29 -4.83 4.83
CA SER A 108 5.61 -6.04 4.38
C SER A 108 5.18 -7.08 5.46
N PRO A 109 5.24 -6.88 6.80
CA PRO A 109 4.69 -7.86 7.75
C PRO A 109 3.21 -8.21 7.49
N TRP A 110 2.41 -7.23 7.05
CA TRP A 110 0.96 -7.38 6.87
C TRP A 110 0.58 -8.08 5.55
N LEU A 111 1.40 -7.95 4.50
CA LEU A 111 1.24 -8.63 3.21
C LEU A 111 1.44 -10.16 3.30
N LYS A 112 2.19 -10.62 4.30
CA LYS A 112 2.40 -12.06 4.54
C LYS A 112 1.20 -12.72 5.22
N ILE A 113 0.33 -11.94 5.86
CA ILE A 113 -0.85 -12.45 6.58
C ILE A 113 -1.98 -12.79 5.59
N GLU A 114 -2.21 -11.97 4.56
CA GLU A 114 -3.28 -12.23 3.55
C GLU A 114 -3.04 -13.54 2.77
N LYS A 115 -1.78 -13.91 2.48
CA LYS A 115 -1.47 -15.17 1.78
C LYS A 115 -1.76 -16.44 2.57
N ASN A 116 -2.02 -16.33 3.88
CA ASN A 116 -2.38 -17.45 4.75
C ASN A 116 -3.88 -17.56 5.03
N VAL A 117 -4.70 -16.65 4.50
CA VAL A 117 -6.17 -16.63 4.70
C VAL A 117 -6.93 -17.00 3.43
N SER A 118 -6.24 -17.22 2.31
CA SER A 118 -6.83 -17.82 1.10
C SER A 118 -6.73 -19.36 1.18
N CYS A 119 -7.62 -19.98 1.95
CA CYS A 119 -8.01 -21.39 1.84
C CYS A 119 -9.53 -21.47 1.64
#